data_AF-A0A4Q7YMQ3-F1
#
_entry.id   AF-A0A4Q7YMQ3-F1
#
_cell.length_a   1.000
_cell.length_b   1.000
_cell.length_c   1.000
_cell.angle_alpha   90.00
_cell.angle_beta   90.00
_cell.angle_gamma   90.00
#
_symmetry.space_group_name_H-M   'P 1'
#
loop_
_entity.id
_entity.type
_entity.pdbx_description
1 polymer ?
#
loop_
_entity_poly.entity_id
_entity_poly.type
_entity_poly.pdbx_seq_one_letter_code
_entity_poly.pdbx_strand_id
1 'polypeptide(L)'
;MTTPRIYCSGPLFCAEEIGGMSAIAQQLEQAGFHTFLPHRDGLEPYVMRLGNTPLPGPLSGIRTRIDHAIFALDVYELIERCDAVVCNLNGRVPDEGMIVEAALAYAAGKPLVLFKDDVRAPFGGFDNAMLTSLVKGRIVGTLTEIPAAVRAELAGKKKSAVDLSADLVEAVRQGRNISRALESLPRRLGKQQWDESVVRQVIEAGLD
;
A
#
# COMPACT_ATOMS: atom_id res chain seq x y z
N MET A 1 2.99 -1.04 24.94
CA MET A 1 2.79 -1.82 23.69
C MET A 1 2.89 -0.83 22.55
N THR A 2 3.61 -1.16 21.48
CA THR A 2 3.65 -0.31 20.28
C THR A 2 2.28 -0.33 19.61
N THR A 3 1.81 0.85 19.19
CA THR A 3 0.57 0.98 18.43
C THR A 3 0.74 0.31 17.06
N PRO A 4 -0.10 -0.68 16.68
CA PRO A 4 0.08 -1.35 15.40
C PRO A 4 -0.12 -0.40 14.21
N ARG A 5 0.67 -0.60 13.16
CA ARG A 5 0.59 0.17 11.91
C ARG A 5 -0.03 -0.66 10.80
N ILE A 6 -1.02 -0.09 10.10
CA ILE A 6 -1.82 -0.79 9.11
C ILE A 6 -1.53 -0.21 7.72
N TYR A 7 -1.15 -1.07 6.78
CA TYR A 7 -1.01 -0.70 5.38
C TYR A 7 -2.40 -0.66 4.74
N CYS A 8 -2.82 0.48 4.22
CA CYS A 8 -4.13 0.70 3.62
C CYS A 8 -3.99 0.79 2.10
N SER A 9 -4.47 -0.24 1.41
CA SER A 9 -4.34 -0.42 -0.04
C SER A 9 -5.70 -0.29 -0.73
N GLY A 10 -5.72 0.32 -1.93
CA GLY A 10 -6.93 0.47 -2.72
C GLY A 10 -6.84 1.57 -3.78
N PRO A 11 -7.91 1.76 -4.57
CA PRO A 11 -7.92 2.73 -5.66
C PRO A 11 -7.77 4.18 -5.13
N LEU A 12 -7.14 5.04 -5.94
CA LEU A 12 -6.75 6.40 -5.54
C LEU A 12 -6.73 7.41 -6.71
N PHE A 13 -7.40 7.12 -7.81
CA PHE A 13 -7.31 7.88 -9.06
C PHE A 13 -8.32 9.02 -9.17
N CYS A 14 -9.43 8.95 -8.42
CA CYS A 14 -10.43 10.02 -8.34
C CYS A 14 -10.73 10.45 -6.90
N ALA A 15 -11.47 11.56 -6.75
CA ALA A 15 -11.78 12.14 -5.44
C ALA A 15 -12.57 11.18 -4.55
N GLU A 16 -13.50 10.43 -5.15
CA GLU A 16 -14.30 9.41 -4.48
C GLU A 16 -13.45 8.25 -3.97
N GLU A 17 -12.47 7.80 -4.76
CA GLU A 17 -11.54 6.73 -4.39
C GLU A 17 -10.59 7.15 -3.26
N ILE A 18 -9.99 8.34 -3.38
CA ILE A 18 -9.19 8.96 -2.31
C ILE A 18 -10.03 9.15 -1.04
N GLY A 19 -11.29 9.58 -1.19
CA GLY A 19 -12.24 9.71 -0.08
C GLY A 19 -12.53 8.38 0.61
N GLY A 20 -12.71 7.30 -0.15
CA GLY A 20 -12.88 5.95 0.37
C GLY A 20 -11.66 5.47 1.17
N MET A 21 -10.46 5.66 0.63
CA MET A 21 -9.23 5.31 1.33
C MET A 21 -9.01 6.14 2.61
N SER A 22 -9.33 7.44 2.56
CA SER A 22 -9.29 8.32 3.73
C SER A 22 -10.27 7.88 4.81
N ALA A 23 -11.47 7.43 4.44
CA ALA A 23 -12.47 6.94 5.39
C ALA A 23 -12.02 5.64 6.09
N ILE A 24 -11.40 4.71 5.35
CA ILE A 24 -10.79 3.50 5.94
C ILE A 24 -9.71 3.89 6.95
N ALA A 25 -8.80 4.78 6.55
CA ALA A 25 -7.72 5.24 7.42
C ALA A 25 -8.27 5.89 8.70
N GLN A 26 -9.27 6.76 8.56
CA GLN A 26 -9.90 7.45 9.67
C GLN A 26 -10.55 6.47 10.67
N GLN A 27 -11.25 5.43 10.19
CA GLN A 27 -11.82 4.41 11.09
C GLN A 27 -10.75 3.67 11.89
N LEU A 28 -9.63 3.33 11.26
CA LEU A 28 -8.50 2.67 11.93
C LEU A 28 -7.82 3.60 12.94
N GLU A 29 -7.57 4.86 12.56
CA GLU A 29 -6.95 5.86 13.43
C GLU A 29 -7.83 6.17 14.65
N GLN A 30 -9.14 6.31 14.47
CA GLN A 30 -10.10 6.49 15.57
C GLN A 30 -10.14 5.28 16.51
N ALA A 31 -9.88 4.07 15.99
CA ALA A 31 -9.75 2.86 16.79
C ALA A 31 -8.35 2.72 17.44
N GLY A 32 -7.46 3.70 17.29
CA GLY A 32 -6.15 3.74 17.93
C GLY A 32 -5.06 2.96 17.19
N PHE A 33 -5.19 2.79 15.87
CA PHE A 33 -4.11 2.28 15.01
C PHE A 33 -3.33 3.43 14.35
N HIS A 34 -2.11 3.14 13.90
CA HIS A 34 -1.45 3.96 12.88
C HIS A 34 -1.77 3.42 11.49
N THR A 35 -1.73 4.28 10.48
CA THR A 35 -2.00 3.89 9.09
C THR A 35 -0.85 4.32 8.19
N PHE A 36 -0.70 3.62 7.07
CA PHE A 36 0.12 4.02 5.94
C PHE A 36 -0.73 3.93 4.68
N LEU A 37 -0.79 5.02 3.92
CA LEU A 37 -1.51 5.10 2.64
C LEU A 37 -0.48 5.50 1.58
N PRO A 38 -0.26 4.73 0.49
CA PRO A 38 0.76 5.06 -0.51
C PRO A 38 0.63 6.50 -1.04
N HIS A 39 -0.56 6.90 -1.47
CA HIS A 39 -0.85 8.26 -1.95
C HIS A 39 -0.73 9.39 -0.91
N ARG A 40 -0.55 9.07 0.38
CA ARG A 40 -0.38 10.06 1.46
C ARG A 40 1.05 10.07 1.99
N ASP A 41 1.61 8.88 2.19
CA ASP A 41 2.81 8.63 2.97
C ASP A 41 3.98 8.05 2.14
N GLY A 42 3.69 7.57 0.92
CA GLY A 42 4.63 6.95 -0.01
C GLY A 42 5.29 7.93 -0.99
N LEU A 43 5.68 7.43 -2.17
CA LEU A 43 6.36 8.20 -3.21
C LEU A 43 5.39 8.87 -4.20
N GLU A 44 4.15 8.41 -4.25
CA GLU A 44 3.08 8.84 -5.13
C GLU A 44 2.82 10.36 -5.08
N PRO A 45 2.81 11.03 -3.91
CA PRO A 45 2.67 12.50 -3.86
C PRO A 45 3.72 13.25 -4.68
N TYR A 46 4.92 12.67 -4.80
CA TYR A 46 6.07 13.25 -5.49
C TYR A 46 6.08 12.87 -6.97
N VAL A 47 5.68 11.62 -7.28
CA VAL A 47 5.81 11.04 -8.61
C VAL A 47 4.56 11.22 -9.48
N MET A 48 3.35 11.15 -8.94
CA MET A 48 2.12 11.25 -9.76
C MET A 48 2.02 12.59 -10.50
N ARG A 49 2.67 13.64 -9.97
CA ARG A 49 2.83 14.94 -10.66
C ARG A 49 3.67 14.86 -11.94
N LEU A 50 4.63 13.93 -11.99
CA LEU A 50 5.48 13.66 -13.16
C LEU A 50 4.78 12.74 -14.17
N GLY A 51 3.89 11.86 -13.70
CA GLY A 51 3.23 10.81 -14.49
C GLY A 51 2.15 11.27 -15.48
N ASN A 52 1.54 12.44 -15.27
CA ASN A 52 0.51 12.97 -16.18
C ASN A 52 1.09 13.72 -17.39
N THR A 53 2.42 13.74 -17.56
CA THR A 53 3.07 14.35 -18.72
C THR A 53 3.57 13.23 -19.62
N PRO A 54 3.19 13.17 -20.92
CA PRO A 54 3.79 12.23 -21.86
C PRO A 54 5.30 12.51 -21.95
N LEU A 55 6.12 11.61 -21.40
CA LEU A 55 7.57 11.77 -21.38
C LEU A 55 8.18 11.17 -22.67
N PRO A 56 8.91 11.94 -23.50
CA PRO A 56 9.56 11.42 -24.71
C PRO A 56 10.64 10.34 -24.41
N GLY A 57 10.88 9.47 -25.40
CA GLY A 57 11.59 8.18 -25.32
C GLY A 57 12.79 8.00 -24.36
N PRO A 58 13.77 8.93 -24.26
CA PRO A 58 14.91 8.80 -23.32
C PRO A 58 14.51 8.77 -21.83
N LEU A 59 13.30 9.24 -21.51
CA LEU A 59 12.76 9.30 -20.14
C LEU A 59 12.07 8.00 -19.73
N SER A 60 11.95 7.01 -20.61
CA SER A 60 11.40 5.67 -20.31
C SER A 60 12.20 4.94 -19.23
N GLY A 61 13.53 5.01 -19.28
CA GLY A 61 14.39 4.42 -18.24
C GLY A 61 14.20 5.08 -16.87
N ILE A 62 13.86 6.37 -16.83
CA ILE A 62 13.54 7.09 -15.59
C ILE A 62 12.19 6.61 -15.06
N ARG A 63 11.20 6.41 -15.94
CA ARG A 63 9.89 5.86 -15.54
C ARG A 63 10.03 4.46 -14.93
N THR A 64 10.81 3.57 -15.54
CA THR A 64 11.05 2.23 -14.98
C THR A 64 11.71 2.28 -13.60
N ARG A 65 12.69 3.18 -13.38
CA ARG A 65 13.32 3.36 -12.07
C ARG A 65 12.34 3.88 -11.03
N ILE A 66 11.48 4.82 -11.41
CA ILE A 66 10.41 5.35 -10.58
C ILE A 66 9.43 4.24 -10.17
N ASP A 67 8.93 3.46 -11.14
CA ASP A 67 8.00 2.37 -10.87
C ASP A 67 8.64 1.33 -9.93
N HIS A 68 9.93 1.04 -10.11
CA HIS A 68 10.68 0.13 -9.23
C HIS A 68 10.87 0.71 -7.82
N ALA A 69 11.11 2.01 -7.69
CA ALA A 69 11.24 2.66 -6.39
C ALA A 69 9.92 2.68 -5.61
N ILE A 70 8.79 2.93 -6.29
CA ILE A 70 7.45 2.82 -5.71
C ILE A 70 7.24 1.40 -5.20
N PHE A 71 7.42 0.40 -6.08
CA PHE A 71 7.29 -1.01 -5.72
C PHE A 71 8.16 -1.38 -4.51
N ALA A 72 9.45 -1.02 -4.52
CA ALA A 72 10.36 -1.34 -3.43
C ALA A 72 9.92 -0.70 -2.11
N LEU A 73 9.53 0.58 -2.11
CA LEU A 73 9.06 1.26 -0.90
C LEU A 73 7.77 0.63 -0.36
N ASP A 74 6.79 0.34 -1.22
CA ASP A 74 5.53 -0.27 -0.81
C ASP A 74 5.73 -1.68 -0.26
N VAL A 75 6.55 -2.49 -0.93
CA VAL A 75 6.92 -3.82 -0.45
C VAL A 75 7.57 -3.74 0.94
N TYR A 76 8.50 -2.81 1.15
CA TYR A 76 9.12 -2.59 2.45
C TYR A 76 8.13 -2.14 3.53
N GLU A 77 7.27 -1.16 3.22
CA GLU A 77 6.29 -0.65 4.18
C GLU A 77 5.27 -1.73 4.55
N LEU A 78 4.79 -2.51 3.57
CA LEU A 78 3.85 -3.62 3.74
C LEU A 78 4.47 -4.78 4.53
N ILE A 79 5.68 -5.22 4.15
CA ILE A 79 6.31 -6.44 4.69
C ILE A 79 7.04 -6.18 6.01
N GLU A 80 7.70 -5.03 6.21
CA GLU A 80 8.51 -4.81 7.41
C GLU A 80 7.88 -3.82 8.39
N ARG A 81 7.33 -2.70 7.92
CA ARG A 81 6.88 -1.62 8.80
C ARG A 81 5.44 -1.73 9.27
N CYS A 82 4.57 -2.39 8.52
CA CYS A 82 3.18 -2.57 8.88
C CYS A 82 2.93 -3.95 9.52
N ASP A 83 2.03 -3.98 10.50
CA ASP A 83 1.68 -5.19 11.26
C ASP A 83 0.59 -6.01 10.57
N ALA A 84 -0.27 -5.33 9.79
CA ALA A 84 -1.39 -5.87 9.03
C ALA A 84 -1.67 -5.02 7.78
N VAL A 85 -2.49 -5.57 6.88
CA VAL A 85 -2.90 -4.95 5.62
C VAL A 85 -4.43 -4.92 5.51
N VAL A 86 -4.98 -3.79 5.10
CA VAL A 86 -6.40 -3.62 4.76
C VAL A 86 -6.48 -3.20 3.29
N CYS A 87 -7.20 -3.99 2.50
CA CYS A 87 -7.37 -3.75 1.07
C CYS A 87 -8.82 -3.41 0.75
N ASN A 88 -9.03 -2.32 0.02
CA ASN A 88 -10.32 -1.86 -0.47
C ASN A 88 -10.61 -2.48 -1.84
N LEU A 89 -11.59 -3.37 -1.89
CA LEU A 89 -12.05 -4.04 -3.12
C LEU A 89 -13.09 -3.23 -3.90
N ASN A 90 -13.50 -2.04 -3.45
CA ASN A 90 -14.53 -1.25 -4.12
C ASN A 90 -14.18 -0.96 -5.60
N GLY A 91 -15.21 -0.87 -6.44
CA GLY A 91 -15.09 -0.87 -7.90
C GLY A 91 -15.78 -2.07 -8.55
N ARG A 92 -16.12 -1.93 -9.84
CA ARG A 92 -16.64 -3.06 -10.64
C ARG A 92 -15.58 -4.17 -10.80
N VAL A 93 -14.33 -3.77 -10.93
CA VAL A 93 -13.14 -4.61 -10.92
C VAL A 93 -12.23 -4.04 -9.84
N PRO A 94 -11.70 -4.86 -8.92
CA PRO A 94 -10.75 -4.37 -7.93
C PRO A 94 -9.47 -3.84 -8.60
N ASP A 95 -8.88 -2.82 -7.98
CA ASP A 95 -7.64 -2.17 -8.44
C ASP A 95 -6.47 -3.17 -8.60
N GLU A 96 -5.75 -3.11 -9.73
CA GLU A 96 -4.68 -4.06 -10.00
C GLU A 96 -3.49 -3.96 -9.05
N GLY A 97 -3.14 -2.76 -8.59
CA GLY A 97 -2.04 -2.53 -7.64
C GLY A 97 -2.35 -3.16 -6.29
N MET A 98 -3.55 -2.90 -5.78
CA MET A 98 -4.06 -3.47 -4.54
C MET A 98 -4.12 -5.00 -4.60
N ILE A 99 -4.47 -5.61 -5.73
CA ILE A 99 -4.45 -7.07 -5.87
C ILE A 99 -3.03 -7.63 -5.68
N VAL A 100 -2.01 -6.97 -6.26
CA VAL A 100 -0.60 -7.35 -6.08
C VAL A 100 -0.20 -7.24 -4.62
N GLU A 101 -0.55 -6.14 -3.95
CA GLU A 101 -0.25 -5.93 -2.53
C GLU A 101 -0.94 -6.96 -1.63
N ALA A 102 -2.21 -7.28 -1.89
CA ALA A 102 -2.94 -8.32 -1.16
C ALA A 102 -2.29 -9.70 -1.33
N ALA A 103 -1.83 -10.03 -2.54
CA ALA A 103 -1.11 -11.27 -2.81
C ALA A 103 0.25 -11.32 -2.09
N LEU A 104 0.99 -10.22 -2.06
CA LEU A 104 2.25 -10.11 -1.32
C LEU A 104 2.03 -10.23 0.19
N ALA A 105 0.99 -9.58 0.72
CA ALA A 105 0.60 -9.71 2.13
C ALA A 105 0.30 -11.17 2.49
N TYR A 106 -0.49 -11.84 1.66
CA TYR A 106 -0.79 -13.26 1.83
C TYR A 106 0.47 -14.13 1.79
N ALA A 107 1.30 -13.92 0.76
CA ALA A 107 2.54 -14.67 0.57
C ALA A 107 3.53 -14.46 1.73
N ALA A 108 3.60 -13.25 2.30
CA ALA A 108 4.43 -12.90 3.45
C ALA A 108 3.83 -13.28 4.81
N GLY A 109 2.65 -13.92 4.84
CA GLY A 109 1.95 -14.27 6.09
C GLY A 109 1.51 -13.05 6.91
N LYS A 110 1.28 -11.91 6.26
CA LYS A 110 0.75 -10.72 6.91
C LYS A 110 -0.75 -10.89 7.19
N PRO A 111 -1.21 -10.51 8.40
CA PRO A 111 -2.63 -10.33 8.68
C PRO A 111 -3.27 -9.46 7.60
N LEU A 112 -4.30 -9.98 6.95
CA LEU A 112 -4.92 -9.37 5.77
C LEU A 112 -6.43 -9.30 5.96
N VAL A 113 -6.98 -8.11 5.72
CA VAL A 113 -8.42 -7.84 5.72
C VAL A 113 -8.81 -7.27 4.36
N LEU A 114 -9.83 -7.86 3.75
CA LEU A 114 -10.45 -7.29 2.54
C LEU A 114 -11.75 -6.59 2.95
N PHE A 115 -11.97 -5.40 2.41
CA PHE A 115 -13.18 -4.60 2.59
C PHE A 115 -13.89 -4.39 1.25
N LYS A 116 -15.22 -4.53 1.24
CA LYS A 116 -16.06 -4.32 0.05
C LYS A 116 -17.44 -3.80 0.48
N ASP A 117 -17.74 -2.59 0.06
CA ASP A 117 -19.05 -1.95 0.18
C ASP A 117 -19.47 -1.42 -1.21
N ASP A 118 -19.49 -2.33 -2.18
CA ASP A 118 -19.85 -2.04 -3.56
C ASP A 118 -20.49 -3.27 -4.20
N VAL A 119 -21.75 -3.12 -4.63
CA VAL A 119 -22.57 -4.20 -5.18
C VAL A 119 -22.34 -4.46 -6.67
N ARG A 120 -21.49 -3.67 -7.33
CA ARG A 120 -21.24 -3.75 -8.78
C ARG A 120 -20.25 -4.87 -9.18
N ALA A 121 -19.89 -5.73 -8.25
CA ALA A 121 -19.02 -6.88 -8.51
C ALA A 121 -19.69 -7.89 -9.48
N PRO A 122 -18.92 -8.64 -10.28
CA PRO A 122 -19.43 -9.70 -11.15
C PRO A 122 -20.06 -10.87 -10.36
N PHE A 123 -20.50 -11.92 -11.05
CA PHE A 123 -20.97 -13.19 -10.43
C PHE A 123 -22.09 -13.06 -9.38
N GLY A 124 -23.01 -12.10 -9.54
CA GLY A 124 -24.09 -11.89 -8.57
C GLY A 124 -23.66 -11.13 -7.31
N GLY A 125 -22.60 -10.30 -7.42
CA GLY A 125 -22.08 -9.48 -6.33
C GLY A 125 -20.83 -10.05 -5.65
N PHE A 126 -20.23 -11.11 -6.20
CA PHE A 126 -19.01 -11.73 -5.67
C PHE A 126 -17.79 -11.40 -6.53
N ASP A 127 -16.68 -11.09 -5.87
CA ASP A 127 -15.38 -10.94 -6.53
C ASP A 127 -14.79 -12.29 -6.97
N ASN A 128 -13.69 -12.23 -7.72
CA ASN A 128 -12.98 -13.42 -8.19
C ASN A 128 -12.59 -14.34 -7.03
N ALA A 129 -12.81 -15.65 -7.17
CA ALA A 129 -12.54 -16.65 -6.13
C ALA A 129 -11.09 -16.64 -5.62
N MET A 130 -10.12 -16.24 -6.45
CA MET A 130 -8.72 -16.07 -6.03
C MET A 130 -8.57 -14.98 -4.96
N LEU A 131 -9.31 -13.87 -5.09
CA LEU A 131 -9.31 -12.78 -4.11
C LEU A 131 -10.04 -13.21 -2.83
N THR A 132 -11.25 -13.77 -2.98
CA THR A 132 -12.05 -14.24 -1.84
C THR A 132 -11.29 -15.27 -0.99
N SER A 133 -10.47 -16.12 -1.64
CA SER A 133 -9.69 -17.15 -0.96
C SER A 133 -8.52 -16.60 -0.14
N LEU A 134 -7.98 -15.41 -0.45
CA LEU A 134 -6.91 -14.77 0.34
C LEU A 134 -7.32 -14.60 1.81
N VAL A 135 -8.61 -14.33 2.07
CA VAL A 135 -9.17 -14.14 3.41
C VAL A 135 -10.18 -15.21 3.81
N LYS A 136 -10.20 -16.35 3.10
CA LYS A 136 -11.10 -17.48 3.36
C LYS A 136 -12.58 -17.07 3.39
N GLY A 137 -12.98 -16.17 2.50
CA GLY A 137 -14.35 -15.65 2.40
C GLY A 137 -14.73 -14.57 3.42
N ARG A 138 -13.84 -14.18 4.33
CA ARG A 138 -14.13 -13.16 5.36
C ARG A 138 -13.87 -11.74 4.84
N ILE A 139 -14.71 -11.29 3.92
CA ILE A 139 -14.70 -9.91 3.41
C ILE A 139 -15.60 -9.05 4.30
N VAL A 140 -15.09 -7.90 4.73
CA VAL A 140 -15.81 -6.94 5.56
C VAL A 140 -16.73 -6.08 4.70
N GLY A 141 -17.99 -5.95 5.11
CA GLY A 141 -19.03 -5.23 4.34
C GLY A 141 -19.19 -3.76 4.69
N THR A 142 -18.72 -3.33 5.87
CA THR A 142 -18.89 -1.94 6.34
C THR A 142 -17.61 -1.37 6.94
N LEU A 143 -17.43 -0.06 6.82
CA LEU A 143 -16.23 0.63 7.34
C LEU A 143 -16.03 0.44 8.86
N THR A 144 -17.12 0.37 9.62
CA THR A 144 -17.10 0.26 11.09
C THR A 144 -16.63 -1.12 11.59
N GLU A 145 -16.71 -2.15 10.75
CA GLU A 145 -16.26 -3.50 11.07
C GLU A 145 -14.74 -3.68 10.86
N ILE A 146 -14.10 -2.83 10.05
CA ILE A 146 -12.68 -2.94 9.70
C ILE A 146 -11.78 -3.02 10.94
N PRO A 147 -11.91 -2.14 11.97
CA PRO A 147 -11.03 -2.22 13.13
C PRO A 147 -11.15 -3.53 13.91
N ALA A 148 -12.37 -4.09 14.02
CA ALA A 148 -12.58 -5.35 14.71
C ALA A 148 -11.96 -6.52 13.94
N ALA A 149 -12.11 -6.54 12.61
CA ALA A 149 -11.48 -7.52 11.74
C ALA A 149 -9.95 -7.49 11.82
N VAL A 150 -9.35 -6.29 11.82
CA VAL A 150 -7.90 -6.12 11.98
C VAL A 150 -7.41 -6.66 13.33
N ARG A 151 -8.12 -6.38 14.43
CA ARG A 151 -7.77 -6.93 15.76
C ARG A 151 -7.82 -8.45 15.76
N ALA A 152 -8.83 -9.05 15.12
CA ALA A 152 -8.96 -10.50 15.05
C ALA A 152 -7.80 -11.14 14.27
N GLU A 153 -7.43 -10.59 13.12
CA GLU A 153 -6.32 -11.11 12.32
C GLU A 153 -4.96 -10.91 13.01
N LEU A 154 -4.75 -9.77 13.70
CA LEU A 154 -3.55 -9.54 14.51
C LEU A 154 -3.45 -10.53 15.69
N ALA A 155 -4.56 -10.82 16.37
CA ALA A 155 -4.59 -11.77 17.48
C ALA A 155 -4.40 -13.23 17.02
N GLY A 156 -4.91 -13.57 15.83
CA GLY A 156 -4.76 -14.90 15.22
C GLY A 156 -3.38 -15.15 14.59
N LYS A 157 -2.56 -14.11 14.43
CA LYS A 157 -1.24 -14.19 13.79
C LYS A 157 -0.32 -15.15 14.56
N LYS A 158 -0.02 -16.30 13.96
CA LYS A 158 1.07 -17.15 14.43
C LYS A 158 2.39 -16.55 13.97
N LYS A 159 3.37 -16.43 14.88
CA LYS A 159 4.75 -16.08 14.50
C LYS A 159 5.33 -17.25 13.70
N SER A 160 5.18 -17.19 12.38
CA SER A 160 5.89 -18.05 11.44
C SER A 160 6.93 -17.19 10.74
N ALA A 161 8.19 -17.64 10.72
CA ALA A 161 9.11 -17.12 9.72
C ALA A 161 8.58 -17.56 8.35
N VAL A 162 8.47 -16.61 7.44
CA VAL A 162 8.15 -16.88 6.03
C VAL A 162 9.38 -16.51 5.25
N ASP A 163 9.92 -17.48 4.51
CA ASP A 163 11.05 -17.24 3.63
C ASP A 163 10.55 -16.50 2.39
N LEU A 164 10.94 -15.23 2.28
CA LEU A 164 10.66 -14.41 1.11
C LEU A 164 11.58 -14.84 -0.05
N SER A 165 11.12 -14.67 -1.28
CA SER A 165 11.99 -14.86 -2.45
C SER A 165 13.17 -13.88 -2.42
N ALA A 166 14.27 -14.23 -3.09
CA ALA A 166 15.44 -13.34 -3.20
C ALA A 166 15.05 -11.96 -3.75
N ASP A 167 14.15 -11.91 -4.73
CA ASP A 167 13.65 -10.66 -5.32
C ASP A 167 12.87 -9.81 -4.31
N LEU A 168 12.05 -10.42 -3.45
CA LEU A 168 11.34 -9.69 -2.40
C LEU A 168 12.27 -9.22 -1.29
N VAL A 169 13.28 -10.03 -0.92
CA VAL A 169 14.31 -9.60 0.04
C VAL A 169 15.06 -8.37 -0.50
N GLU A 170 15.38 -8.37 -1.79
CA GLU A 170 16.04 -7.24 -2.44
C GLU A 170 15.13 -6.01 -2.53
N ALA A 171 13.86 -6.17 -2.92
CA ALA A 171 12.88 -5.08 -2.93
C ALA A 171 12.70 -4.45 -1.55
N VAL A 172 12.63 -5.27 -0.49
CA VAL A 172 12.58 -4.81 0.91
C VAL A 172 13.85 -4.02 1.28
N ARG A 173 15.04 -4.50 0.87
CA ARG A 173 16.32 -3.79 1.10
C ARG A 173 16.30 -2.41 0.46
N GLN A 174 15.92 -2.34 -0.82
CA GLN A 174 15.85 -1.10 -1.58
C GLN A 174 14.82 -0.13 -0.99
N GLY A 175 13.62 -0.62 -0.67
CA GLY A 175 12.58 0.18 -0.02
C GLY A 175 13.01 0.76 1.32
N ARG A 176 13.77 -0.01 2.12
CA ARG A 176 14.37 0.47 3.37
C ARG A 176 15.35 1.62 3.13
N ASN A 177 16.18 1.52 2.09
CA ASN A 177 17.13 2.58 1.73
C ASN A 177 16.39 3.85 1.29
N ILE A 178 15.36 3.71 0.44
CA ILE A 178 14.48 4.80 0.01
C ILE A 178 13.83 5.47 1.23
N SER A 179 13.23 4.69 2.12
CA SER A 179 12.57 5.19 3.33
C SER A 179 13.53 6.00 4.22
N ARG A 180 14.77 5.52 4.42
CA ARG A 180 15.81 6.26 5.16
C ARG A 180 16.21 7.56 4.47
N ALA A 181 16.35 7.54 3.16
CA ALA A 181 16.66 8.74 2.39
C ALA A 181 15.53 9.77 2.52
N LEU A 182 14.26 9.35 2.42
CA LEU A 182 13.09 10.21 2.63
C LEU A 182 13.05 10.79 4.05
N GLU A 183 13.35 10.00 5.07
CA GLU A 183 13.40 10.44 6.48
C GLU A 183 14.50 11.47 6.75
N SER A 184 15.59 11.43 5.98
CA SER A 184 16.70 12.38 6.11
C SER A 184 16.41 13.75 5.49
N LEU A 185 15.38 13.85 4.65
CA LEU A 185 15.05 15.09 3.97
C LEU A 185 14.41 16.11 4.92
N PRO A 186 14.73 17.41 4.77
CA PRO A 186 14.14 18.45 5.61
C PRO A 186 12.61 18.46 5.47
N ARG A 187 11.89 18.27 6.58
CA ARG A 187 10.44 18.45 6.63
C ARG A 187 10.10 19.92 6.35
N ARG A 188 9.73 20.26 5.12
CA ARG A 188 9.19 21.58 4.81
C ARG A 188 7.77 21.66 5.37
N LEU A 189 7.57 22.48 6.40
CA LEU A 189 6.26 22.80 6.96
C LEU A 189 5.28 23.18 5.83
N GLY A 190 4.31 22.31 5.57
CA GLY A 190 3.10 22.64 4.80
C GLY A 190 3.11 22.38 3.30
N LYS A 191 4.21 21.99 2.65
CA LYS A 191 4.20 21.54 1.25
C LYS A 191 5.25 20.47 1.01
N GLN A 192 4.82 19.22 0.79
CA GLN A 192 5.61 18.17 0.13
C GLN A 192 5.88 18.59 -1.33
N GLN A 193 6.74 19.58 -1.51
CA GLN A 193 7.22 20.02 -2.81
C GLN A 193 8.73 19.98 -2.77
N TRP A 194 9.25 18.82 -3.15
CA TRP A 194 10.66 18.65 -3.45
C TRP A 194 10.87 18.77 -4.96
N ASP A 195 12.02 19.30 -5.32
CA ASP A 195 12.46 19.40 -6.70
C ASP A 195 12.68 17.99 -7.27
N GLU A 196 12.48 17.82 -8.57
CA GLU A 196 12.70 16.56 -9.28
C GLU A 196 14.12 16.00 -9.04
N SER A 197 15.12 16.87 -8.92
CA SER A 197 16.50 16.50 -8.59
C SER A 197 16.63 15.80 -7.24
N VAL A 198 15.87 16.22 -6.23
CA VAL A 198 15.87 15.60 -4.89
C VAL A 198 15.19 14.24 -4.93
N VAL A 199 14.07 14.14 -5.64
CA VAL A 199 13.35 12.86 -5.81
C VAL A 199 14.23 11.84 -6.55
N ARG A 200 14.94 12.27 -7.61
CA ARG A 200 15.89 11.42 -8.32
C ARG A 200 17.03 10.93 -7.43
N GLN A 201 17.61 11.81 -6.61
CA GLN A 201 18.67 11.42 -5.66
C GLN A 201 18.21 10.38 -4.65
N VAL A 202 16.97 10.49 -4.14
CA VAL A 202 16.39 9.48 -3.23
C VAL A 202 16.24 8.13 -3.93
N ILE A 203 15.73 8.14 -5.16
CA ILE A 203 15.54 6.92 -5.96
C ILE A 203 16.90 6.27 -6.26
N GLU A 204 17.89 7.04 -6.70
CA GLU A 204 19.24 6.53 -7.00
C GLU A 204 19.90 5.94 -5.75
N ALA A 205 19.88 6.65 -4.63
CA ALA A 205 20.43 6.14 -3.37
C ALA A 205 19.70 4.89 -2.83
N GLY A 206 18.45 4.69 -3.25
CA GLY A 206 17.62 3.57 -2.83
C GLY A 206 17.83 2.29 -3.63
N LEU A 207 18.11 2.43 -4.93
CA LEU A 207 18.18 1.33 -5.89
C LEU A 207 19.60 0.78 -6.11
N ASP A 208 20.62 1.42 -5.54
CA ASP A 208 22.00 0.90 -5.45
C ASP A 208 22.15 -0.15 -4.31
#